data_AF-A0A2K5CQ79-F1
#
_entry.id   AF-A0A2K5CQ79-F1
#
_cell.length_a   1.000
_cell.length_b   1.000
_cell.length_c   1.000
_cell.angle_alpha   90.00
_cell.angle_beta   90.00
_cell.angle_gamma   90.00
#
_symmetry.space_group_name_H-M   'P 1'
#
loop_
_entity.id
_entity.type
_entity.pdbx_description
1 polymer ?
#
loop_
_entity_poly.entity_id
_entity_poly.type
_entity_poly.pdbx_seq_one_letter_code
_entity_poly.pdbx_strand_id
1 'polypeptide(L)'
;MAAAAAAAAEERMAEEGGGGHGDGGSSLAAGSTQRQPPPPPPQHPQPGSQALPAPALAPDQLPQNNTLVALPIVAIENILSFMSYDEISQLRLVCKRMDLVCQRMLNQGFLKVERYHNLCQKQVKAQLPRRESERRNHSLARHADILAAVETRLSLLNMTFMKYVDSNLCCFIPGKVIDEIYRVLRYVNSTRAPQRAHEVLQELRDISSMAMEYFDEKIVPILKRKLPGSDVSGRLMGSPPVPGPSAALTTMQLFSKQNPSRQEVTKLQQQVKTNGAGVTVLRREISELRTKVQEQQKQLQDQDQKLLEQTQIIGEQNARLAELERKLREVMESAVGNSSGSGQNEESPRKRKKAGEAIDSLRKSKRLRNRK
;
A
#
# COMPACT_ATOMS: atom_id res chain seq x y z
N MET A 1 10.97 18.00 13.16
CA MET A 1 10.72 19.25 12.38
C MET A 1 10.21 19.03 10.95
N ALA A 2 10.41 17.87 10.32
CA ALA A 2 9.98 17.64 8.92
C ALA A 2 8.45 17.42 8.73
N ALA A 3 7.73 17.01 9.76
CA ALA A 3 6.30 16.71 9.65
C ALA A 3 5.38 17.96 9.65
N ALA A 4 5.91 19.14 9.99
CA ALA A 4 5.18 20.41 9.89
C ALA A 4 5.07 20.92 8.43
N ALA A 5 5.97 20.49 7.53
CA ALA A 5 6.02 20.99 6.16
C ALA A 5 4.95 20.36 5.26
N ALA A 6 4.55 19.11 5.52
CA ALA A 6 3.55 18.42 4.71
C ALA A 6 2.13 18.99 4.90
N ALA A 7 1.80 19.55 6.07
CA ALA A 7 0.52 20.21 6.31
C ALA A 7 0.50 21.66 5.81
N ALA A 8 1.64 22.35 5.80
CA ALA A 8 1.74 23.76 5.38
C ALA A 8 1.78 23.96 3.86
N ALA A 9 2.18 22.95 3.08
CA ALA A 9 2.27 23.05 1.61
C ALA A 9 0.91 23.11 0.89
N GLU A 10 -0.19 22.78 1.57
CA GLU A 10 -1.55 22.82 1.01
C GLU A 10 -2.25 24.17 1.21
N GLU A 11 -1.65 25.09 1.98
CA GLU A 11 -2.29 26.36 2.40
C GLU A 11 -1.91 27.58 1.55
N ARG A 12 -1.08 27.44 0.51
CA ARG A 12 -0.66 28.57 -0.35
C ARG A 12 -0.96 28.37 -1.84
N MET A 13 -2.24 28.32 -2.25
CA MET A 13 -2.63 28.51 -3.67
C MET A 13 -4.11 28.93 -3.87
N ALA A 14 -4.73 29.63 -2.92
CA ALA A 14 -6.10 30.13 -3.09
C ALA A 14 -6.28 31.50 -2.42
N GLU A 15 -5.70 32.54 -3.03
CA GLU A 15 -6.03 33.95 -2.78
C GLU A 15 -5.41 34.76 -3.91
N GLU A 16 -6.18 34.99 -4.99
CA GLU A 16 -6.26 36.25 -5.74
C GLU A 16 -7.57 36.20 -6.56
N GLY A 17 -8.64 36.78 -6.01
CA GLY A 17 -9.68 37.44 -6.81
C GLY A 17 -9.14 38.81 -7.26
N GLY A 18 -9.63 39.53 -8.26
CA GLY A 18 -10.89 39.53 -8.98
C GLY A 18 -11.14 40.96 -9.50
N GLY A 19 -11.88 41.12 -10.60
CA GLY A 19 -12.37 42.41 -11.14
C GLY A 19 -11.69 42.81 -12.47
N GLY A 20 -12.37 43.32 -13.50
CA GLY A 20 -13.78 43.66 -13.73
C GLY A 20 -13.94 44.40 -15.08
N HIS A 21 -15.17 44.37 -15.62
CA HIS A 21 -15.87 45.35 -16.51
C HIS A 21 -15.40 45.75 -17.93
N GLY A 22 -16.40 45.87 -18.84
CA GLY A 22 -16.45 46.75 -20.03
C GLY A 22 -16.51 46.02 -21.38
N ASP A 23 -17.66 45.70 -21.98
CA ASP A 23 -18.59 46.50 -22.83
C ASP A 23 -18.12 46.75 -24.29
N GLY A 24 -19.03 46.58 -25.28
CA GLY A 24 -18.88 47.12 -26.64
C GLY A 24 -19.09 46.20 -27.86
N GLY A 25 -20.33 46.11 -28.37
CA GLY A 25 -20.69 46.52 -29.76
C GLY A 25 -20.41 45.65 -31.01
N SER A 26 -21.48 45.00 -31.51
CA SER A 26 -22.05 45.01 -32.88
C SER A 26 -21.29 44.68 -34.19
N SER A 27 -21.85 43.67 -34.89
CA SER A 27 -22.39 43.64 -36.28
C SER A 27 -21.52 43.58 -37.56
N LEU A 28 -21.60 42.41 -38.21
CA LEU A 28 -21.97 42.12 -39.63
C LEU A 28 -21.87 43.23 -40.70
N ALA A 29 -21.17 42.94 -41.82
CA ALA A 29 -21.74 42.83 -43.18
C ALA A 29 -20.67 42.62 -44.28
N ALA A 30 -21.08 41.91 -45.34
CA ALA A 30 -20.30 41.45 -46.49
C ALA A 30 -20.17 42.48 -47.63
N GLY A 31 -19.22 42.23 -48.55
CA GLY A 31 -19.14 42.93 -49.85
C GLY A 31 -18.04 42.39 -50.76
N SER A 32 -18.43 41.65 -51.80
CA SER A 32 -17.57 41.02 -52.82
C SER A 32 -17.16 41.98 -53.94
N THR A 33 -15.98 41.78 -54.55
CA THR A 33 -15.72 42.10 -55.97
C THR A 33 -14.55 41.29 -56.54
N GLN A 34 -14.59 41.01 -57.84
CA GLN A 34 -14.03 39.86 -58.55
C GLN A 34 -13.05 40.30 -59.67
N ARG A 35 -11.90 39.60 -59.88
CA ARG A 35 -11.33 39.12 -61.19
C ARG A 35 -9.78 38.84 -61.19
N GLN A 36 -9.42 37.54 -61.19
CA GLN A 36 -8.48 36.69 -62.02
C GLN A 36 -7.15 37.19 -62.72
N PRO A 37 -6.20 36.28 -63.15
CA PRO A 37 -4.72 36.25 -62.88
C PRO A 37 -3.83 36.20 -64.19
N PRO A 38 -2.62 35.56 -64.34
CA PRO A 38 -1.35 35.31 -63.54
C PRO A 38 -0.05 35.82 -64.29
N PRO A 39 1.24 35.60 -63.84
CA PRO A 39 2.07 34.43 -64.25
C PRO A 39 3.17 33.97 -63.20
N PRO A 40 3.95 32.88 -63.44
CA PRO A 40 4.81 32.22 -62.44
C PRO A 40 6.36 32.40 -62.71
N PRO A 41 7.29 31.65 -62.07
CA PRO A 41 8.47 32.14 -61.33
C PRO A 41 9.79 32.16 -62.14
N PRO A 42 10.94 32.58 -61.55
CA PRO A 42 12.08 31.66 -61.57
C PRO A 42 12.98 31.66 -60.31
N GLN A 43 13.71 30.55 -60.21
CA GLN A 43 14.58 30.05 -59.14
C GLN A 43 15.99 30.69 -59.13
N HIS A 44 16.62 30.68 -57.94
CA HIS A 44 18.05 30.51 -57.56
C HIS A 44 19.20 31.03 -58.47
N PRO A 45 20.31 31.57 -57.89
CA PRO A 45 21.36 30.70 -57.32
C PRO A 45 22.15 31.25 -56.10
N GLN A 46 22.54 30.34 -55.20
CA GLN A 46 23.76 30.50 -54.38
C GLN A 46 24.99 30.32 -55.29
N PRO A 47 26.16 30.94 -55.02
CA PRO A 47 27.17 30.26 -54.19
C PRO A 47 28.10 31.19 -53.41
N GLY A 48 28.77 30.67 -52.37
CA GLY A 48 29.94 31.36 -51.83
C GLY A 48 30.27 31.01 -50.38
N SER A 49 30.98 29.91 -50.19
CA SER A 49 31.65 29.53 -48.96
C SER A 49 32.55 30.65 -48.43
N GLN A 50 32.30 31.16 -47.22
CA GLN A 50 33.35 31.65 -46.34
C GLN A 50 33.08 31.17 -44.91
N ALA A 51 34.09 30.49 -44.38
CA ALA A 51 34.20 30.04 -43.02
C ALA A 51 34.36 31.22 -42.06
N LEU A 52 33.93 30.97 -40.80
CA LEU A 52 34.19 31.65 -39.51
C LEU A 52 32.85 31.88 -38.76
N PRO A 53 32.83 31.99 -37.43
CA PRO A 53 33.63 31.33 -36.39
C PRO A 53 32.73 30.53 -35.43
N ALA A 54 33.33 29.70 -34.56
CA ALA A 54 32.60 29.07 -33.46
C ALA A 54 31.92 30.13 -32.58
N PRO A 55 30.59 30.07 -32.34
CA PRO A 55 29.98 30.80 -31.25
C PRO A 55 30.02 29.92 -30.00
N ALA A 56 30.79 30.42 -29.04
CA ALA A 56 30.64 30.28 -27.60
C ALA A 56 29.49 29.38 -27.12
N LEU A 57 29.87 28.40 -26.31
CA LEU A 57 29.04 27.69 -25.34
C LEU A 57 28.08 28.66 -24.63
N ALA A 58 26.84 28.73 -25.11
CA ALA A 58 25.73 29.17 -24.29
C ALA A 58 25.40 27.99 -23.36
N PRO A 59 25.33 28.17 -22.03
CA PRO A 59 24.71 27.19 -21.14
C PRO A 59 23.20 27.33 -21.28
N ASP A 60 22.68 27.06 -22.47
CA ASP A 60 21.23 27.07 -22.70
C ASP A 60 20.71 25.65 -22.45
N GLN A 61 20.01 25.54 -21.32
CA GLN A 61 18.93 24.61 -21.07
C GLN A 61 19.24 23.15 -21.43
N LEU A 62 19.89 22.44 -20.51
CA LEU A 62 19.49 21.04 -20.32
C LEU A 62 17.98 21.06 -20.12
N PRO A 63 17.17 20.35 -20.94
CA PRO A 63 15.84 20.02 -20.50
C PRO A 63 16.05 19.35 -19.15
N GLN A 64 15.48 19.90 -18.09
CA GLN A 64 15.32 19.17 -16.83
C GLN A 64 14.39 18.01 -17.15
N ASN A 65 14.95 16.99 -17.80
CA ASN A 65 14.34 15.72 -18.04
C ASN A 65 14.20 15.16 -16.63
N ASN A 66 13.00 15.34 -16.07
CA ASN A 66 12.53 14.62 -14.91
C ASN A 66 12.36 13.15 -15.32
N THR A 67 13.45 12.51 -15.77
CA THR A 67 13.49 11.15 -16.33
C THR A 67 12.92 10.17 -15.32
N LEU A 68 13.28 10.34 -14.05
CA LEU A 68 12.79 9.50 -12.95
C LEU A 68 11.29 9.66 -12.70
N VAL A 69 10.77 10.89 -12.83
CA VAL A 69 9.34 11.18 -12.68
C VAL A 69 8.59 10.79 -13.95
N ALA A 70 9.22 10.55 -15.10
CA ALA A 70 8.56 10.05 -16.30
C ALA A 70 8.37 8.52 -16.26
N LEU A 71 9.18 7.79 -15.48
CA LEU A 71 9.15 6.33 -15.39
C LEU A 71 7.81 5.81 -14.85
N PRO A 72 7.28 4.67 -15.35
CA PRO A 72 6.10 4.03 -14.78
C PRO A 72 6.20 3.87 -13.26
N ILE A 73 5.07 4.01 -12.56
CA ILE A 73 5.03 3.95 -11.08
C ILE A 73 5.75 2.72 -10.53
N VAL A 74 5.59 1.56 -11.18
CA VAL A 74 6.25 0.30 -10.79
C VAL A 74 7.77 0.39 -10.85
N ALA A 75 8.33 1.09 -11.85
CA ALA A 75 9.77 1.27 -11.96
C ALA A 75 10.29 2.21 -10.85
N ILE A 76 9.54 3.27 -10.53
CA ILE A 76 9.86 4.16 -9.41
C ILE A 76 9.79 3.39 -8.09
N GLU A 77 8.73 2.62 -7.84
CA GLU A 77 8.60 1.78 -6.64
C GLU A 77 9.76 0.79 -6.50
N ASN A 78 10.20 0.17 -7.60
CA ASN A 78 11.34 -0.74 -7.58
C ASN A 78 12.66 -0.01 -7.27
N ILE A 79 12.89 1.18 -7.82
CA ILE A 79 14.07 1.98 -7.51
C ILE A 79 14.07 2.39 -6.03
N LEU A 80 12.93 2.87 -5.53
CA LEU A 80 12.78 3.29 -4.14
C LEU A 80 12.82 2.11 -3.16
N SER A 81 12.56 0.88 -3.61
CA SER A 81 12.63 -0.32 -2.75
C SER A 81 14.02 -0.62 -2.20
N PHE A 82 15.06 0.00 -2.77
CA PHE A 82 16.44 -0.07 -2.27
C PHE A 82 16.73 0.94 -1.14
N MET A 83 15.81 1.86 -0.87
CA MET A 83 15.94 2.89 0.16
C MET A 83 15.22 2.46 1.45
N SER A 84 15.59 3.07 2.56
CA SER A 84 14.88 2.90 3.84
C SER A 84 13.50 3.58 3.80
N TYR A 85 12.58 3.10 4.64
CA TYR A 85 11.26 3.72 4.74
C TYR A 85 11.33 5.14 5.31
N ASP A 86 12.34 5.46 6.13
CA ASP A 86 12.63 6.82 6.59
C ASP A 86 12.94 7.75 5.40
N GLU A 87 13.84 7.34 4.50
CA GLU A 87 14.15 8.13 3.30
C GLU A 87 12.93 8.24 2.37
N ILE A 88 12.17 7.16 2.18
CA ILE A 88 10.92 7.18 1.41
C ILE A 88 9.92 8.19 2.02
N SER A 89 9.86 8.30 3.34
CA SER A 89 9.00 9.27 4.01
C SER A 89 9.42 10.72 3.74
N GLN A 90 10.72 10.98 3.62
CA GLN A 90 11.27 12.31 3.32
C GLN A 90 11.05 12.70 1.85
N LEU A 91 11.11 11.72 0.92
CA LEU A 91 10.89 11.94 -0.51
C LEU A 91 9.49 12.43 -0.86
N ARG A 92 8.53 12.30 0.06
CA ARG A 92 7.17 12.83 -0.10
C ARG A 92 7.13 14.35 -0.30
N LEU A 93 8.12 15.08 0.19
CA LEU A 93 8.17 16.54 0.06
C LEU A 93 8.71 17.02 -1.30
N VAL A 94 9.18 16.11 -2.16
CA VAL A 94 9.86 16.46 -3.41
C VAL A 94 8.87 16.91 -4.50
N CYS A 95 7.86 16.10 -4.81
CA CYS A 95 6.84 16.44 -5.80
C CYS A 95 5.55 15.60 -5.63
N LYS A 96 4.43 16.06 -6.20
CA LYS A 96 3.12 15.38 -6.09
C LYS A 96 3.15 13.91 -6.54
N ARG A 97 3.90 13.60 -7.61
CA ARG A 97 4.02 12.22 -8.10
C ARG A 97 4.83 11.36 -7.14
N MET A 98 5.92 11.89 -6.60
CA MET A 98 6.74 11.18 -5.61
C MET A 98 5.97 10.96 -4.31
N ASP A 99 5.20 11.95 -3.87
CA ASP A 99 4.32 11.82 -2.71
C ASP A 99 3.34 10.66 -2.90
N LEU A 100 2.60 10.61 -4.01
CA LEU A 100 1.66 9.52 -4.29
C LEU A 100 2.32 8.13 -4.24
N VAL A 101 3.52 7.98 -4.83
CA VAL A 101 4.26 6.71 -4.83
C VAL A 101 4.73 6.35 -3.42
N CYS A 102 5.36 7.30 -2.71
CA CYS A 102 5.87 7.09 -1.36
C CYS A 102 4.75 6.78 -0.37
N GLN A 103 3.59 7.45 -0.47
CA GLN A 103 2.40 7.14 0.33
C GLN A 103 1.96 5.67 0.16
N ARG A 104 1.89 5.19 -1.09
CA ARG A 104 1.54 3.79 -1.39
C ARG A 104 2.59 2.83 -0.83
N MET A 105 3.87 3.15 -0.99
CA MET A 105 4.97 2.32 -0.48
C MET A 105 4.97 2.23 1.04
N LEU A 106 4.71 3.33 1.76
CA LEU A 106 4.66 3.34 3.23
C LEU A 106 3.48 2.54 3.78
N ASN A 107 2.28 2.74 3.20
CA ASN A 107 1.08 1.98 3.57
C ASN A 107 1.29 0.47 3.34
N GLN A 108 1.83 0.11 2.16
CA GLN A 108 2.17 -1.28 1.88
C GLN A 108 3.30 -1.80 2.78
N GLY A 109 4.28 -0.98 3.11
CA GLY A 109 5.41 -1.31 3.97
C GLY A 109 4.94 -1.74 5.35
N PHE A 110 4.02 -0.98 5.95
CA PHE A 110 3.44 -1.33 7.24
C PHE A 110 2.69 -2.68 7.20
N LEU A 111 1.86 -2.90 6.18
CA LEU A 111 1.15 -4.19 5.98
C LEU A 111 2.10 -5.36 5.68
N LYS A 112 3.24 -5.11 5.03
CA LYS A 112 4.28 -6.12 4.77
C LYS A 112 5.01 -6.49 6.05
N VAL A 113 5.37 -5.52 6.89
CA VAL A 113 6.06 -5.80 8.16
C VAL A 113 5.17 -6.52 9.16
N GLU A 114 3.88 -6.16 9.21
CA GLU A 114 2.89 -6.87 10.04
C GLU A 114 2.77 -8.34 9.63
N ARG A 115 2.69 -8.62 8.33
CA ARG A 115 2.68 -10.00 7.80
C ARG A 115 3.97 -10.76 8.09
N TYR A 116 5.12 -10.10 7.97
CA TYR A 116 6.41 -10.70 8.28
C TYR A 116 6.53 -11.04 9.78
N HIS A 117 6.11 -10.13 10.65
CA HIS A 117 6.03 -10.38 12.09
C HIS A 117 5.17 -11.62 12.41
N ASN A 118 3.97 -11.70 11.83
CA ASN A 118 3.06 -12.83 12.00
C ASN A 118 3.70 -14.17 11.57
N LEU A 119 4.49 -14.17 10.50
CA LEU A 119 5.22 -15.35 10.05
C LEU A 119 6.27 -15.78 11.09
N CYS A 120 7.13 -14.86 11.54
CA CYS A 120 8.13 -15.14 12.56
C CYS A 120 7.48 -15.64 13.85
N GLN A 121 6.38 -15.03 14.27
CA GLN A 121 5.67 -15.41 15.47
C GLN A 121 5.09 -16.82 15.38
N LYS A 122 4.47 -17.18 14.25
CA LYS A 122 3.96 -18.53 14.01
C LYS A 122 5.08 -19.58 14.02
N GLN A 123 6.23 -19.27 13.43
CA GLN A 123 7.40 -20.17 13.40
C GLN A 123 7.95 -20.43 14.81
N VAL A 124 8.09 -19.39 15.63
CA VAL A 124 8.55 -19.53 17.02
C VAL A 124 7.49 -20.26 17.86
N LYS A 125 6.22 -19.85 17.79
CA LYS A 125 5.11 -20.49 18.52
C LYS A 125 4.97 -21.99 18.21
N ALA A 126 5.23 -22.41 16.97
CA ALA A 126 5.17 -23.82 16.58
C ALA A 126 6.29 -24.69 17.19
N GLN A 127 7.43 -24.09 17.53
CA GLN A 127 8.58 -24.78 18.13
C GLN A 127 8.55 -24.75 19.66
N LEU A 128 7.71 -23.92 20.27
CA LEU A 128 7.57 -23.85 21.71
C LEU A 128 6.76 -25.03 22.27
N PRO A 129 7.15 -25.60 23.43
CA PRO A 129 6.34 -26.56 24.15
C PRO A 129 4.93 -26.02 24.45
N ARG A 130 3.92 -26.89 24.55
CA ARG A 130 2.53 -26.48 24.86
C ARG A 130 2.34 -26.00 26.30
N ARG A 131 3.18 -26.46 27.23
CA ARG A 131 3.10 -26.12 28.67
C ARG A 131 3.94 -24.89 29.00
N GLU A 132 3.37 -23.98 29.77
CA GLU A 132 3.97 -22.68 30.10
C GLU A 132 5.25 -22.79 30.94
N SER A 133 5.30 -23.75 31.87
CA SER A 133 6.49 -24.04 32.68
C SER A 133 7.68 -24.52 31.85
N GLU A 134 7.41 -25.33 30.81
CA GLU A 134 8.43 -25.82 29.87
C GLU A 134 8.86 -24.74 28.87
N ARG A 135 7.95 -23.81 28.52
CA ARG A 135 8.26 -22.67 27.67
C ARG A 135 9.26 -21.72 28.31
N ARG A 136 9.13 -21.40 29.60
CA ARG A 136 10.03 -20.46 30.30
C ARG A 136 11.49 -20.90 30.32
N ASN A 137 11.74 -22.20 30.27
CA ASN A 137 13.08 -22.78 30.25
C ASN A 137 13.59 -23.08 28.83
N HIS A 138 12.80 -22.78 27.79
CA HIS A 138 13.15 -23.03 26.40
C HIS A 138 14.07 -21.94 25.84
N SER A 139 15.01 -22.30 24.97
CA SER A 139 15.95 -21.37 24.34
C SER A 139 15.24 -20.24 23.57
N LEU A 140 14.08 -20.53 22.96
CA LEU A 140 13.25 -19.59 22.20
C LEU A 140 12.25 -18.78 23.05
N ALA A 141 12.22 -18.95 24.38
CA ALA A 141 11.32 -18.18 25.25
C ALA A 141 11.53 -16.68 25.06
N ARG A 142 12.80 -16.25 25.05
CA ARG A 142 13.19 -14.85 24.84
C ARG A 142 12.78 -14.32 23.48
N HIS A 143 12.89 -15.13 22.42
CA HIS A 143 12.41 -14.75 21.08
C HIS A 143 10.90 -14.52 21.09
N ALA A 144 10.15 -15.37 21.79
CA ALA A 144 8.71 -15.25 21.90
C ALA A 144 8.29 -13.99 22.66
N ASP A 145 8.98 -13.66 23.77
CA ASP A 145 8.73 -12.45 24.56
C ASP A 145 8.99 -11.18 23.74
N ILE A 146 10.09 -11.15 23.00
CA ILE A 146 10.43 -10.04 22.10
C ILE A 146 9.36 -9.89 21.02
N LEU A 147 8.95 -10.99 20.37
CA LEU A 147 7.91 -10.95 19.35
C LEU A 147 6.56 -10.50 19.92
N ALA A 148 6.15 -10.97 21.09
CA ALA A 148 4.93 -10.49 21.75
C ALA A 148 4.98 -8.99 22.07
N ALA A 149 6.15 -8.47 22.47
CA ALA A 149 6.33 -7.05 22.69
C ALA A 149 6.28 -6.24 21.38
N VAL A 150 6.81 -6.76 20.27
CA VAL A 150 6.67 -6.15 18.93
C VAL A 150 5.22 -6.17 18.46
N GLU A 151 4.47 -7.26 18.69
CA GLU A 151 3.04 -7.38 18.38
C GLU A 151 2.22 -6.29 19.07
N THR A 152 2.54 -6.02 20.34
CA THR A 152 1.89 -4.96 21.12
C THR A 152 2.14 -3.59 20.48
N ARG A 153 3.37 -3.30 20.02
CA ARG A 153 3.70 -2.04 19.34
C ARG A 153 3.01 -1.92 17.99
N LEU A 154 3.02 -2.98 17.19
CA LEU A 154 2.31 -3.03 15.91
C LEU A 154 0.82 -2.76 16.09
N SER A 155 0.18 -3.37 17.09
CA SER A 155 -1.24 -3.19 17.39
C SER A 155 -1.58 -1.74 17.76
N LEU A 156 -0.75 -1.08 18.57
CA LEU A 156 -0.94 0.32 18.94
C LEU A 156 -0.84 1.24 17.72
N LEU A 157 0.22 1.07 16.91
CA LEU A 157 0.38 1.81 15.66
C LEU A 157 -0.81 1.58 14.71
N ASN A 158 -1.28 0.34 14.61
CA ASN A 158 -2.42 -0.02 13.78
C ASN A 158 -3.68 0.74 14.22
N MET A 159 -3.96 0.75 15.52
CA MET A 159 -5.11 1.48 16.09
C MET A 159 -5.00 3.00 15.90
N THR A 160 -3.81 3.58 16.06
CA THR A 160 -3.59 5.02 15.91
C THR A 160 -3.74 5.47 14.45
N PHE A 161 -3.10 4.76 13.51
CA PHE A 161 -2.96 5.23 12.14
C PHE A 161 -4.01 4.66 11.18
N MET A 162 -4.33 3.36 11.25
CA MET A 162 -5.09 2.71 10.17
C MET A 162 -6.49 3.29 10.00
N LYS A 163 -7.15 3.75 11.06
CA LYS A 163 -8.46 4.43 10.95
C LYS A 163 -8.43 5.60 9.95
N TYR A 164 -7.35 6.38 9.93
CA TYR A 164 -7.19 7.53 9.05
C TYR A 164 -6.63 7.14 7.68
N VAL A 165 -5.78 6.11 7.64
CA VAL A 165 -5.23 5.56 6.40
C VAL A 165 -6.31 4.90 5.55
N ASP A 166 -7.17 4.08 6.14
CA ASP A 166 -8.28 3.41 5.46
C ASP A 166 -9.32 4.41 4.96
N SER A 167 -9.48 5.53 5.67
CA SER A 167 -10.35 6.64 5.27
C SER A 167 -9.71 7.55 4.21
N ASN A 168 -8.51 7.23 3.71
CA ASN A 168 -7.71 8.03 2.78
C ASN A 168 -7.48 9.48 3.26
N LEU A 169 -7.45 9.72 4.58
CA LEU A 169 -7.20 11.04 5.17
C LEU A 169 -5.71 11.33 5.30
N CYS A 170 -4.89 10.29 5.48
CA CYS A 170 -3.44 10.39 5.49
C CYS A 170 -2.82 9.05 5.06
N CYS A 171 -1.52 9.02 4.76
CA CYS A 171 -0.77 7.77 4.67
C CYS A 171 -0.09 7.46 6.02
N PHE A 172 0.55 6.30 6.11
CA PHE A 172 1.44 5.97 7.21
C PHE A 172 2.69 6.86 7.14
N ILE A 173 2.76 7.85 8.03
CA ILE A 173 3.83 8.85 8.10
C ILE A 173 5.16 8.31 8.71
N PRO A 174 5.15 7.44 9.74
CA PRO A 174 6.37 7.08 10.47
C PRO A 174 7.28 6.06 9.75
N GLY A 175 7.94 6.44 8.65
CA GLY A 175 8.84 5.58 7.89
C GLY A 175 9.91 4.88 8.75
N LYS A 176 10.61 5.66 9.60
CA LYS A 176 11.61 5.15 10.54
C LYS A 176 11.10 4.03 11.47
N VAL A 177 9.81 4.04 11.82
CA VAL A 177 9.20 2.99 12.66
C VAL A 177 9.19 1.65 11.92
N ILE A 178 8.90 1.64 10.61
CA ILE A 178 8.91 0.41 9.79
C ILE A 178 10.33 -0.15 9.72
N ASP A 179 11.34 0.70 9.48
CA ASP A 179 12.74 0.29 9.42
C ASP A 179 13.18 -0.37 10.72
N GLU A 180 12.82 0.25 11.85
CA GLU A 180 13.17 -0.24 13.17
C GLU A 180 12.49 -1.57 13.51
N ILE A 181 11.22 -1.76 13.10
CA ILE A 181 10.55 -3.06 13.23
C ILE A 181 11.31 -4.12 12.42
N TYR A 182 11.68 -3.84 11.16
CA TYR A 182 12.47 -4.77 10.36
C TYR A 182 13.84 -5.08 10.99
N ARG A 183 14.51 -4.08 11.57
CA ARG A 183 15.77 -4.25 12.31
C ARG A 183 15.60 -5.23 13.47
N VAL A 184 14.58 -5.01 14.31
CA VAL A 184 14.27 -5.88 15.46
C VAL A 184 13.90 -7.29 15.00
N LEU A 185 13.03 -7.45 14.00
CA LEU A 185 12.62 -8.76 13.50
C LEU A 185 13.81 -9.54 12.89
N ARG A 186 14.69 -8.86 12.13
CA ARG A 186 15.90 -9.47 11.59
C ARG A 186 16.88 -9.86 12.69
N TYR A 187 17.03 -9.04 13.73
CA TYR A 187 17.86 -9.34 14.89
C TYR A 187 17.37 -10.59 15.63
N VAL A 188 16.05 -10.70 15.88
CA VAL A 188 15.44 -11.87 16.53
C VAL A 188 15.65 -13.14 15.69
N ASN A 189 15.50 -13.04 14.37
CA ASN A 189 15.63 -14.21 13.49
C ASN A 189 17.09 -14.67 13.30
N SER A 190 18.05 -13.76 13.43
CA SER A 190 19.48 -14.06 13.20
C SER A 190 20.23 -14.45 14.49
N THR A 191 19.72 -14.02 15.65
CA THR A 191 20.40 -14.18 16.94
C THR A 191 19.87 -15.40 17.68
N ARG A 192 20.77 -16.32 18.08
CA ARG A 192 20.39 -17.53 18.84
C ARG A 192 20.06 -17.27 20.31
N ALA A 193 20.60 -16.20 20.89
CA ALA A 193 20.39 -15.83 22.29
C ALA A 193 20.18 -14.31 22.40
N PRO A 194 18.97 -13.80 22.10
CA PRO A 194 18.72 -12.38 22.11
C PRO A 194 18.75 -11.81 23.53
N GLN A 195 19.14 -10.54 23.60
CA GLN A 195 19.08 -9.69 24.78
C GLN A 195 17.65 -9.52 25.32
N ARG A 196 17.50 -8.89 26.49
CA ARG A 196 16.17 -8.72 27.09
C ARG A 196 15.31 -7.82 26.19
N ALA A 197 14.00 -8.10 26.14
CA ALA A 197 13.09 -7.39 25.24
C ALA A 197 13.07 -5.87 25.43
N HIS A 198 13.32 -5.35 26.63
CA HIS A 198 13.36 -3.91 26.85
C HIS A 198 14.59 -3.25 26.21
N GLU A 199 15.74 -3.91 26.18
CA GLU A 199 16.97 -3.40 25.55
C GLU A 199 16.81 -3.36 24.03
N VAL A 200 16.28 -4.44 23.47
CA VAL A 200 16.13 -4.60 22.01
C VAL A 200 15.06 -3.66 21.44
N LEU A 201 13.97 -3.44 22.18
CA LEU A 201 12.83 -2.64 21.72
C LEU A 201 12.90 -1.17 22.17
N GLN A 202 13.93 -0.74 22.89
CA GLN A 202 13.97 0.61 23.45
C GLN A 202 13.72 1.67 22.36
N GLU A 203 14.53 1.65 21.29
CA GLU A 203 14.39 2.59 20.19
C GLU A 203 13.02 2.46 19.51
N LEU A 204 12.56 1.24 19.21
CA LEU A 204 11.23 1.00 18.63
C LEU A 204 10.11 1.62 19.48
N ARG A 205 10.18 1.50 20.81
CA ARG A 205 9.18 2.06 21.72
C ARG A 205 9.21 3.58 21.66
N ASP A 206 10.39 4.17 21.74
CA ASP A 206 10.57 5.62 21.79
C ASP A 206 10.07 6.27 20.50
N ILE A 207 10.52 5.79 19.33
CA ILE A 207 10.08 6.34 18.04
C ILE A 207 8.60 6.08 17.76
N SER A 208 8.04 4.95 18.20
CA SER A 208 6.61 4.67 18.05
C SER A 208 5.78 5.62 18.90
N SER A 209 6.16 5.82 20.17
CA SER A 209 5.48 6.75 21.07
C SER A 209 5.55 8.19 20.57
N MET A 210 6.73 8.66 20.17
CA MET A 210 6.90 9.99 19.58
C MET A 210 6.04 10.17 18.32
N ALA A 211 5.96 9.14 17.47
CA ALA A 211 5.15 9.19 16.26
C ALA A 211 3.64 9.27 16.55
N MET A 212 3.15 8.48 17.51
CA MET A 212 1.75 8.50 17.92
C MET A 212 1.36 9.84 18.57
N GLU A 213 2.19 10.34 19.49
CA GLU A 213 1.97 11.63 20.17
C GLU A 213 1.95 12.78 19.15
N TYR A 214 2.94 12.84 18.25
CA TYR A 214 2.97 13.84 17.20
C TYR A 214 1.74 13.78 16.29
N PHE A 215 1.29 12.58 15.94
CA PHE A 215 0.12 12.38 15.12
C PHE A 215 -1.15 12.91 15.80
N ASP A 216 -1.37 12.55 17.06
CA ASP A 216 -2.54 12.96 17.82
C ASP A 216 -2.55 14.47 18.11
N GLU A 217 -1.39 15.08 18.38
CA GLU A 217 -1.30 16.51 18.69
C GLU A 217 -1.32 17.42 17.47
N LYS A 218 -0.65 17.04 16.39
CA LYS A 218 -0.40 17.94 15.25
C LYS A 218 -1.19 17.58 14.02
N ILE A 219 -1.43 16.29 13.76
CA ILE A 219 -2.03 15.83 12.51
C ILE A 219 -3.55 15.66 12.65
N VAL A 220 -4.00 14.95 13.69
CA VAL A 220 -5.43 14.69 13.93
C VAL A 220 -6.28 15.97 13.96
N PRO A 221 -5.87 17.09 14.60
CA PRO A 221 -6.66 18.32 14.61
C PRO A 221 -6.83 18.94 13.21
N ILE A 222 -5.81 18.81 12.35
CA ILE A 222 -5.85 19.33 10.98
C ILE A 222 -6.79 18.47 10.13
N LEU A 223 -6.69 17.15 10.26
CA LEU A 223 -7.58 16.20 9.56
C LEU A 223 -9.04 16.44 9.95
N LYS A 224 -9.32 16.62 11.24
CA LYS A 224 -10.68 16.92 11.73
C LYS A 224 -11.23 18.25 11.20
N ARG A 225 -10.38 19.28 11.05
CA ARG A 225 -10.80 20.60 10.52
C ARG A 225 -11.11 20.54 9.01
N LYS A 226 -10.43 19.68 8.25
CA LYS A 226 -10.70 19.48 6.81
C LYS A 226 -12.03 18.75 6.52
N LEU A 227 -12.68 18.15 7.51
CA LEU A 227 -14.05 17.62 7.39
C LEU A 227 -15.09 18.62 7.93
N PRO A 228 -15.84 19.34 7.08
CA PRO A 228 -17.02 20.05 7.54
C PRO A 228 -18.12 19.03 7.92
N GLY A 229 -18.38 18.86 9.22
CA GLY A 229 -19.62 18.25 9.72
C GLY A 229 -19.57 16.79 10.20
N SER A 230 -18.41 16.23 10.52
CA SER A 230 -18.33 14.88 11.12
C SER A 230 -17.94 14.92 12.60
N ASP A 231 -18.87 15.34 13.46
CA ASP A 231 -18.90 14.93 14.87
C ASP A 231 -19.17 13.43 14.94
N VAL A 232 -18.14 12.62 14.64
CA VAL A 232 -18.18 11.17 14.87
C VAL A 232 -17.05 10.81 15.82
N SER A 233 -17.49 10.35 16.99
CA SER A 233 -16.73 9.59 17.98
C SER A 233 -16.07 10.39 19.10
N GLY A 234 -16.90 10.84 20.04
CA GLY A 234 -16.53 11.13 21.43
C GLY A 234 -17.51 10.57 22.47
N ARG A 235 -18.65 9.96 22.07
CA ARG A 235 -19.69 9.47 22.99
C ARG A 235 -19.69 7.95 23.16
N LEU A 236 -18.58 7.39 23.67
CA LEU A 236 -18.56 6.01 24.18
C LEU A 236 -18.17 5.92 25.66
N MET A 237 -18.39 6.97 26.44
CA MET A 237 -18.38 6.92 27.90
C MET A 237 -19.52 7.79 28.43
N GLY A 238 -20.51 7.18 29.06
CA GLY A 238 -21.62 7.87 29.72
C GLY A 238 -23.00 7.36 29.31
N SER A 239 -23.48 6.33 30.00
CA SER A 239 -24.88 5.90 29.98
C SER A 239 -25.80 7.09 30.31
N PRO A 240 -26.85 7.38 29.53
CA PRO A 240 -27.89 8.30 29.97
C PRO A 240 -28.86 7.60 30.93
N PRO A 241 -29.29 8.24 32.04
CA PRO A 241 -30.32 7.69 32.90
C PRO A 241 -31.71 7.86 32.25
N VAL A 242 -32.57 6.88 32.51
CA VAL A 242 -33.95 6.75 32.01
C VAL A 242 -34.83 7.90 32.53
N PRO A 243 -35.60 8.63 31.69
CA PRO A 243 -36.56 9.62 32.17
C PRO A 243 -37.93 8.97 32.51
N GLY A 244 -38.32 9.04 33.78
CA GLY A 244 -39.72 8.85 34.21
C GLY A 244 -40.53 10.13 34.03
N PRO A 245 -41.88 10.06 33.98
CA PRO A 245 -42.72 11.21 33.70
C PRO A 245 -43.10 11.99 34.97
N SER A 246 -43.22 13.32 34.79
CA SER A 246 -43.90 14.31 35.65
C SER A 246 -43.06 14.99 36.75
N ALA A 247 -42.72 16.29 36.52
CA ALA A 247 -43.15 17.42 37.36
C ALA A 247 -42.47 18.76 36.95
N ALA A 248 -43.30 19.80 36.80
CA ALA A 248 -43.09 21.25 37.01
C ALA A 248 -41.88 21.97 36.33
N LEU A 249 -42.10 22.85 35.35
CA LEU A 249 -42.54 24.27 35.41
C LEU A 249 -41.40 25.29 35.67
N THR A 250 -41.28 26.22 34.71
CA THR A 250 -40.64 27.56 34.77
C THR A 250 -39.12 27.69 34.57
N THR A 251 -38.72 28.09 33.37
CA THR A 251 -38.10 29.41 33.20
C THR A 251 -38.30 29.88 31.76
N MET A 252 -38.93 31.04 31.62
CA MET A 252 -39.03 31.79 30.38
C MET A 252 -37.64 32.34 30.03
N GLN A 253 -37.28 32.40 28.74
CA GLN A 253 -37.06 33.66 28.01
C GLN A 253 -36.37 33.38 26.66
N LEU A 254 -36.90 34.06 25.63
CA LEU A 254 -36.32 34.32 24.31
C LEU A 254 -36.03 33.12 23.41
N PHE A 255 -36.87 32.91 22.39
CA PHE A 255 -36.45 33.19 21.01
C PHE A 255 -37.66 33.62 20.18
N SER A 256 -37.48 34.77 19.54
CA SER A 256 -38.40 35.43 18.62
C SER A 256 -38.90 34.49 17.52
N LYS A 257 -40.17 34.68 17.17
CA LYS A 257 -40.75 34.41 15.86
C LYS A 257 -39.72 34.60 14.74
N GLN A 258 -39.29 33.51 14.13
CA GLN A 258 -38.66 33.52 12.81
C GLN A 258 -39.48 32.62 11.91
N ASN A 259 -40.39 33.22 11.13
CA ASN A 259 -40.89 32.58 9.93
C ASN A 259 -39.69 32.41 8.99
N PRO A 260 -39.30 31.19 8.58
CA PRO A 260 -38.26 31.03 7.57
C PRO A 260 -38.72 31.73 6.30
N SER A 261 -37.85 32.55 5.73
CA SER A 261 -38.19 33.35 4.56
C SER A 261 -38.61 32.42 3.42
N ARG A 262 -39.69 32.75 2.70
CA ARG A 262 -40.22 31.95 1.58
C ARG A 262 -39.16 31.65 0.50
N GLN A 263 -38.09 32.45 0.46
CA GLN A 263 -36.90 32.27 -0.40
C GLN A 263 -35.93 31.19 0.10
N GLU A 264 -35.74 31.01 1.41
CA GLU A 264 -34.86 29.95 1.96
C GLU A 264 -35.49 28.57 1.76
N VAL A 265 -36.81 28.47 1.94
CA VAL A 265 -37.55 27.21 1.72
C VAL A 265 -37.49 26.80 0.24
N THR A 266 -37.56 27.75 -0.69
CA THR A 266 -37.47 27.46 -2.13
C THR A 266 -36.05 27.06 -2.55
N LYS A 267 -35.00 27.69 -2.00
CA LYS A 267 -33.61 27.26 -2.22
C LYS A 267 -33.33 25.86 -1.66
N LEU A 268 -33.80 25.57 -0.44
CA LEU A 268 -33.70 24.24 0.16
C LEU A 268 -34.45 23.20 -0.68
N GLN A 269 -35.64 23.53 -1.20
CA GLN A 269 -36.40 22.60 -2.04
C GLN A 269 -35.74 22.34 -3.40
N GLN A 270 -35.08 23.34 -3.99
CA GLN A 270 -34.24 23.16 -5.18
C GLN A 270 -33.04 22.26 -4.88
N GLN A 271 -32.37 22.49 -3.74
CA GLN A 271 -31.21 21.71 -3.32
C GLN A 271 -31.57 20.25 -2.99
N VAL A 272 -32.72 20.00 -2.36
CA VAL A 272 -33.24 18.65 -2.11
C VAL A 272 -33.55 17.92 -3.43
N LYS A 273 -34.04 18.63 -4.46
CA LYS A 273 -34.26 18.05 -5.80
C LYS A 273 -32.94 17.68 -6.48
N THR A 274 -31.95 18.57 -6.45
CA THR A 274 -30.61 18.29 -7.02
C THR A 274 -29.92 17.16 -6.26
N ASN A 275 -29.99 17.14 -4.93
CA ASN A 275 -29.44 16.07 -4.10
C ASN A 275 -30.18 14.74 -4.34
N GLY A 276 -31.50 14.78 -4.57
CA GLY A 276 -32.29 13.60 -4.92
C GLY A 276 -31.84 12.96 -6.24
N ALA A 277 -31.54 13.78 -7.26
CA ALA A 277 -30.96 13.32 -8.51
C ALA A 277 -29.54 12.76 -8.32
N GLY A 278 -28.73 13.36 -7.45
CA GLY A 278 -27.42 12.81 -7.08
C GLY A 278 -27.52 11.42 -6.41
N VAL A 279 -28.49 11.25 -5.50
CA VAL A 279 -28.72 9.98 -4.81
C VAL A 279 -29.16 8.87 -5.77
N THR A 280 -29.92 9.17 -6.82
CA THR A 280 -30.30 8.14 -7.82
C THR A 280 -29.13 7.72 -8.69
N VAL A 281 -28.25 8.65 -9.07
CA VAL A 281 -26.99 8.32 -9.79
C VAL A 281 -26.08 7.45 -8.92
N LEU A 282 -25.84 7.84 -7.67
CA LEU A 282 -25.03 7.06 -6.73
C LEU A 282 -25.62 5.65 -6.50
N ARG A 283 -26.94 5.51 -6.42
CA ARG A 283 -27.58 4.18 -6.33
C ARG A 283 -27.34 3.32 -7.57
N ARG A 284 -27.26 3.92 -8.75
CA ARG A 284 -26.93 3.22 -10.01
C ARG A 284 -25.48 2.76 -10.01
N GLU A 285 -24.55 3.64 -9.65
CA GLU A 285 -23.12 3.32 -9.55
C GLU A 285 -22.85 2.22 -8.50
N ILE A 286 -23.51 2.26 -7.34
CA ILE A 286 -23.41 1.19 -6.33
C ILE A 286 -23.89 -0.14 -6.89
N SER A 287 -24.96 -0.13 -7.69
CA SER A 287 -25.50 -1.34 -8.31
C SER A 287 -24.54 -1.91 -9.37
N GLU A 288 -23.92 -1.04 -10.18
CA GLU A 288 -22.91 -1.42 -11.18
C GLU A 288 -21.60 -1.90 -10.55
N LEU A 289 -21.17 -1.29 -9.43
CA LEU A 289 -20.01 -1.79 -8.68
C LEU A 289 -20.31 -3.16 -8.07
N ARG A 290 -21.53 -3.38 -7.57
CA ARG A 290 -21.94 -4.66 -7.00
C ARG A 290 -21.92 -5.78 -8.05
N THR A 291 -22.37 -5.52 -9.28
CA THR A 291 -22.29 -6.51 -10.37
C THR A 291 -20.85 -6.79 -10.78
N LYS A 292 -20.00 -5.75 -10.90
CA LYS A 292 -18.57 -5.92 -11.19
C LYS A 292 -17.84 -6.75 -10.12
N VAL A 293 -18.15 -6.53 -8.85
CA VAL A 293 -17.59 -7.33 -7.74
C VAL A 293 -18.04 -8.79 -7.82
N GLN A 294 -19.31 -9.05 -8.13
CA GLN A 294 -19.79 -10.43 -8.33
C GLN A 294 -19.11 -11.12 -9.51
N GLU A 295 -18.88 -10.41 -10.61
CA GLU A 295 -18.19 -10.96 -11.78
C GLU A 295 -16.72 -11.27 -11.47
N GLN A 296 -16.00 -10.37 -10.80
CA GLN A 296 -14.64 -10.63 -10.34
C GLN A 296 -14.56 -11.81 -9.37
N GLN A 297 -15.54 -11.94 -8.47
CA GLN A 297 -15.63 -13.07 -7.55
C GLN A 297 -15.80 -14.40 -8.29
N LYS A 298 -16.62 -14.43 -9.34
CA LYS A 298 -16.79 -15.62 -10.20
C LYS A 298 -15.52 -15.96 -10.96
N GLN A 299 -14.84 -14.96 -11.55
CA GLN A 299 -13.56 -15.19 -12.23
C GLN A 299 -12.49 -15.74 -11.31
N LEU A 300 -12.44 -15.28 -10.05
CA LEU A 300 -11.54 -15.83 -9.03
C LEU A 300 -11.84 -17.30 -8.73
N GLN A 301 -13.11 -17.68 -8.63
CA GLN A 301 -13.50 -19.09 -8.44
C GLN A 301 -13.11 -19.96 -9.64
N ASP A 302 -13.31 -19.48 -10.86
CA ASP A 302 -12.92 -20.20 -12.07
C ASP A 302 -11.39 -20.37 -12.17
N GLN A 303 -10.62 -19.37 -11.73
CA GLN A 303 -9.16 -19.48 -11.66
C GLN A 303 -8.70 -20.49 -10.60
N ASP A 304 -9.34 -20.50 -9.43
CA ASP A 304 -9.01 -21.44 -8.35
C ASP A 304 -9.32 -22.89 -8.76
N GLN A 305 -10.43 -23.10 -9.47
CA GLN A 305 -10.79 -24.39 -10.06
C GLN A 305 -9.73 -24.88 -11.07
N LYS A 306 -9.27 -24.01 -11.97
CA LYS A 306 -8.17 -24.33 -12.90
C LYS A 306 -6.85 -24.64 -12.19
N LEU A 307 -6.56 -23.95 -11.09
CA LEU A 307 -5.38 -24.22 -10.26
C LEU A 307 -5.45 -25.59 -9.58
N LEU A 308 -6.63 -25.98 -9.09
CA LEU A 308 -6.87 -27.31 -8.52
C LEU A 308 -6.68 -28.41 -9.58
N GLU A 309 -7.21 -28.22 -10.79
CA GLU A 309 -7.03 -29.15 -11.91
C GLU A 309 -5.57 -29.28 -12.31
N GLN A 310 -4.83 -28.17 -12.45
CA GLN A 310 -3.38 -28.23 -12.71
C GLN A 310 -2.62 -28.95 -11.58
N THR A 311 -3.00 -28.71 -10.33
CA THR A 311 -2.38 -29.38 -9.18
C THR A 311 -2.62 -30.89 -9.22
N GLN A 312 -3.82 -31.32 -9.65
CA GLN A 312 -4.13 -32.73 -9.85
C GLN A 312 -3.29 -33.34 -10.98
N ILE A 313 -3.20 -32.68 -12.13
CA ILE A 313 -2.39 -33.13 -13.28
C ILE A 313 -0.92 -33.28 -12.89
N ILE A 314 -0.36 -32.29 -12.17
CA ILE A 314 1.02 -32.36 -11.66
C ILE A 314 1.18 -33.53 -10.69
N GLY A 315 0.18 -33.82 -9.85
CA GLY A 315 0.16 -34.98 -8.96
C GLY A 315 0.22 -36.30 -9.73
N GLU A 316 -0.56 -36.43 -10.79
CA GLU A 316 -0.58 -37.61 -11.67
C GLU A 316 0.73 -37.78 -12.45
N GLN A 317 1.28 -36.70 -12.99
CA GLN A 317 2.58 -36.71 -13.67
C GLN A 317 3.70 -37.14 -12.73
N ASN A 318 3.72 -36.64 -11.49
CA ASN A 318 4.69 -37.05 -10.48
C ASN A 318 4.55 -38.54 -10.10
N ALA A 319 3.32 -39.07 -10.06
CA ALA A 319 3.10 -40.49 -9.81
C ALA A 319 3.63 -41.36 -10.96
N ARG A 320 3.39 -40.96 -12.22
CA ARG A 320 3.93 -41.64 -13.41
C ARG A 320 5.45 -41.57 -13.45
N LEU A 321 6.05 -40.42 -13.14
CA LEU A 321 7.50 -40.28 -13.03
C LEU A 321 8.08 -41.22 -11.97
N ALA A 322 7.48 -41.28 -10.78
CA ALA A 322 7.92 -42.20 -9.72
C ALA A 322 7.77 -43.68 -10.12
N GLU A 323 6.79 -44.03 -10.95
CA GLU A 323 6.66 -45.38 -11.50
C GLU A 323 7.73 -45.69 -12.54
N LEU A 324 8.02 -44.76 -13.46
CA LEU A 324 9.11 -44.91 -14.44
C LEU A 324 10.47 -45.02 -13.74
N GLU A 325 10.72 -44.24 -12.70
CA GLU A 325 11.93 -44.35 -11.89
C GLU A 325 12.06 -45.71 -11.18
N ARG A 326 10.93 -46.30 -10.75
CA ARG A 326 10.93 -47.66 -10.16
C ARG A 326 11.24 -48.72 -11.22
N LYS A 327 10.61 -48.63 -12.39
CA LYS A 327 10.89 -49.53 -13.53
C LYS A 327 12.35 -49.45 -13.97
N LEU A 328 12.92 -48.24 -14.01
CA LEU A 328 14.35 -48.06 -14.34
C LEU A 328 15.26 -48.72 -13.30
N ARG A 329 14.95 -48.59 -12.00
CA ARG A 329 15.68 -49.27 -10.92
C ARG A 329 15.61 -50.80 -11.06
N GLU A 330 14.43 -51.34 -11.34
CA GLU A 330 14.23 -52.79 -11.54
C GLU A 330 14.98 -53.32 -12.78
N VAL A 331 15.02 -52.56 -13.88
CA VAL A 331 15.82 -52.90 -15.07
C VAL A 331 17.32 -52.83 -14.77
N MET A 332 17.78 -51.84 -14.00
CA MET A 332 19.18 -51.79 -13.57
C MET A 332 19.54 -52.95 -12.64
N GLU A 333 18.69 -53.31 -11.69
CA GLU A 333 18.93 -54.44 -10.77
C GLU A 333 18.93 -55.78 -11.49
N SER A 334 18.04 -55.99 -12.47
CA SER A 334 18.04 -57.20 -13.31
C SER A 334 19.25 -57.28 -14.26
N ALA A 335 19.70 -56.15 -14.81
CA ALA A 335 20.93 -56.12 -15.62
C ALA A 335 22.19 -56.39 -14.78
N VAL A 336 22.26 -55.87 -13.54
CA VAL A 336 23.37 -56.11 -12.61
C VAL A 336 23.34 -57.56 -12.09
N GLY A 337 22.15 -58.10 -11.78
CA GLY A 337 21.96 -59.49 -11.36
C GLY A 337 22.42 -60.52 -12.39
N ASN A 338 22.37 -60.19 -13.68
CA ASN A 338 22.90 -61.01 -14.76
C ASN A 338 24.41 -60.85 -15.02
N SER A 339 25.08 -59.89 -14.37
CA SER A 339 26.50 -59.54 -14.63
C SER A 339 27.46 -59.92 -13.48
N SER A 340 27.01 -60.72 -12.52
CA SER A 340 27.84 -61.14 -11.37
C SER A 340 28.82 -62.26 -11.74
N GLY A 341 29.86 -61.91 -12.48
CA GLY A 341 31.03 -62.74 -12.73
C GLY A 341 32.22 -61.88 -13.18
N SER A 342 33.22 -61.71 -12.30
CA SER A 342 34.47 -60.93 -12.43
C SER A 342 34.31 -59.40 -12.28
N GLY A 343 35.13 -58.62 -11.57
CA GLY A 343 36.36 -58.84 -10.81
C GLY A 343 37.04 -57.47 -10.59
N GLN A 344 37.28 -57.13 -9.32
CA GLN A 344 38.32 -56.25 -8.74
C GLN A 344 38.63 -54.82 -9.29
N ASN A 345 38.60 -53.88 -8.31
CA ASN A 345 39.65 -52.92 -7.93
C ASN A 345 39.52 -51.40 -8.22
N GLU A 346 39.93 -50.67 -7.18
CA GLU A 346 40.47 -49.30 -7.08
C GLU A 346 39.60 -48.01 -7.10
N GLU A 347 39.93 -47.20 -6.09
CA GLU A 347 39.92 -45.75 -5.92
C GLU A 347 38.64 -44.88 -5.81
N SER A 348 38.75 -43.93 -4.88
CA SER A 348 37.75 -43.02 -4.28
C SER A 348 37.13 -41.98 -5.25
N PRO A 349 35.97 -41.36 -4.93
CA PRO A 349 36.08 -39.93 -4.60
C PRO A 349 35.08 -39.34 -3.57
N ARG A 350 35.65 -38.41 -2.80
CA ARG A 350 35.13 -37.13 -2.27
C ARG A 350 33.65 -36.77 -2.51
N LYS A 351 32.94 -36.56 -1.38
CA LYS A 351 31.89 -35.55 -1.07
C LYS A 351 31.05 -35.00 -2.23
N ARG A 352 29.78 -35.45 -2.31
CA ARG A 352 28.65 -34.58 -2.71
C ARG A 352 27.50 -34.76 -1.70
N LYS A 353 27.23 -33.70 -0.94
CA LYS A 353 26.28 -33.66 0.18
C LYS A 353 24.85 -33.53 -0.36
N LYS A 354 24.00 -34.51 -0.01
CA LYS A 354 22.56 -34.45 0.36
C LYS A 354 21.67 -33.38 -0.33
N ALA A 355 20.79 -33.86 -1.22
CA ALA A 355 19.57 -33.17 -1.67
C ALA A 355 18.35 -34.12 -1.63
N GLY A 356 18.21 -34.91 -0.55
CA GLY A 356 17.15 -35.94 -0.41
C GLY A 356 16.11 -35.69 0.69
N GLU A 357 16.29 -34.70 1.57
CA GLU A 357 15.44 -34.55 2.77
C GLU A 357 14.22 -33.61 2.60
N ALA A 358 14.03 -32.99 1.43
CA ALA A 358 12.93 -32.04 1.23
C ALA A 358 11.58 -32.70 0.86
N ILE A 359 11.60 -33.88 0.24
CA ILE A 359 10.38 -34.48 -0.33
C ILE A 359 9.54 -35.18 0.76
N ASP A 360 10.17 -35.73 1.79
CA ASP A 360 9.47 -36.46 2.85
C ASP A 360 8.73 -35.54 3.85
N SER A 361 9.21 -34.31 4.02
CA SER A 361 8.56 -33.32 4.88
C SER A 361 7.23 -32.81 4.30
N LEU A 362 7.08 -32.82 2.97
CA LEU A 362 5.85 -32.35 2.31
C LEU A 362 4.70 -33.39 2.40
N ARG A 363 5.02 -34.70 2.38
CA ARG A 363 4.02 -35.77 2.49
C ARG A 363 3.39 -35.87 3.87
N LYS A 364 4.12 -35.57 4.95
CA LYS A 364 3.58 -35.59 6.31
C LYS A 364 2.59 -34.44 6.59
N SER A 365 2.75 -33.29 5.92
CA SER A 365 1.90 -32.11 6.18
C SER A 365 0.51 -32.19 5.54
N LYS A 366 0.31 -32.98 4.47
CA LYS A 366 -1.02 -33.16 3.84
C LYS A 366 -1.92 -34.14 4.60
N ARG A 367 -1.36 -35.14 5.28
CA ARG A 367 -2.17 -36.14 6.02
C ARG A 367 -2.84 -35.60 7.30
N LEU A 368 -2.32 -34.52 7.88
CA LEU A 368 -2.90 -33.93 9.10
C LEU A 368 -4.06 -32.97 8.85
N ARG A 369 -4.32 -32.55 7.61
CA ARG A 369 -5.38 -31.58 7.30
C ARG A 369 -6.75 -32.22 7.02
N ASN A 370 -6.81 -33.53 6.79
CA ASN A 370 -8.08 -34.27 6.58
C ASN A 370 -8.63 -34.93 7.86
N ARG A 371 -8.14 -34.55 9.04
CA ARG A 371 -8.69 -34.98 10.33
C ARG A 371 -9.01 -33.76 11.19
N LYS A 372 -9.98 -32.95 10.74
CA LYS A 372 -10.83 -32.16 11.62
C LYS A 372 -12.11 -31.79 10.92
#